data_AF-A0A6L7UYT9-F1
#
_entry.id   AF-A0A6L7UYT9-F1
#
_cell.length_a   1.000
_cell.length_b   1.000
_cell.length_c   1.000
_cell.angle_alpha   90.00
_cell.angle_beta   90.00
_cell.angle_gamma   90.00
#
_symmetry.space_group_name_H-M   'P 1'
#
loop_
_entity.id
_entity.type
_entity.pdbx_description
1 polymer ?
#
loop_
_entity_poly.entity_id
_entity_poly.type
_entity_poly.pdbx_seq_one_letter_code
_entity_poly.pdbx_strand_id
1 'polypeptide(L)'
;MTHSLPSRTRSGSSLDRTPAMSRGCAVAIDPGERWIGVARAANGSSLALPVGTLDRNVGEQAMLESLRALVGGDQVAQLVIGVPLRPDGLEDEQAQRFRRWGEALAAELGAECIAQNERNSSASPDVRFMSTERGRGGKSRAPGRRSPQRRRREHQRSHAEAAARILQRWLDSRAGAEGRATADRVCQ
;
A
#
# COMPACT_ATOMS: atom_id res chain seq x y z
N MET A 1 -55.40 -32.38 22.08
CA MET A 1 -53.98 -32.56 22.48
C MET A 1 -53.16 -32.15 21.26
N THR A 2 -52.69 -30.89 21.19
CA THR A 2 -51.33 -30.46 21.61
C THR A 2 -50.25 -30.99 20.64
N HIS A 3 -49.39 -30.26 19.92
CA HIS A 3 -48.93 -28.86 19.85
C HIS A 3 -48.40 -28.66 18.39
N SER A 4 -48.73 -27.58 17.66
CA SER A 4 -47.93 -26.35 17.52
C SER A 4 -46.41 -26.51 17.68
N LEU A 5 -45.64 -26.36 16.60
CA LEU A 5 -44.28 -25.77 16.56
C LEU A 5 -43.82 -25.63 15.10
N PRO A 6 -43.54 -24.42 14.58
CA PRO A 6 -42.73 -24.23 13.38
C PRO A 6 -41.23 -24.18 13.75
N SER A 7 -40.43 -25.08 13.15
CA SER A 7 -38.98 -25.08 13.30
C SER A 7 -38.34 -23.96 12.47
N ARG A 8 -38.06 -22.85 13.16
CA ARG A 8 -37.00 -21.86 12.93
C ARG A 8 -36.18 -22.06 11.64
N THR A 9 -36.48 -21.27 10.62
CA THR A 9 -35.49 -20.95 9.59
C THR A 9 -34.38 -20.16 10.26
N ARG A 10 -33.18 -20.74 10.28
CA ARG A 10 -31.96 -20.07 10.72
C ARG A 10 -31.69 -18.97 9.71
N SER A 11 -31.93 -17.71 10.11
CA SER A 11 -31.44 -16.51 9.44
C SER A 11 -29.92 -16.63 9.34
N GLY A 12 -29.45 -17.21 8.24
CA GLY A 12 -28.13 -16.92 7.72
C GLY A 12 -28.26 -15.55 7.10
N SER A 13 -27.86 -14.53 7.85
CA SER A 13 -27.50 -13.22 7.32
C SER A 13 -26.34 -13.43 6.34
N SER A 14 -26.71 -13.86 5.13
CA SER A 14 -25.92 -13.74 3.93
C SER A 14 -25.79 -12.25 3.76
N LEU A 15 -24.68 -11.70 4.24
CA LEU A 15 -24.17 -10.46 3.70
C LEU A 15 -24.14 -10.71 2.20
N ASP A 16 -25.14 -10.15 1.53
CA ASP A 16 -25.16 -9.90 0.11
C ASP A 16 -23.78 -9.34 -0.22
N ARG A 17 -22.90 -10.23 -0.63
CA ARG A 17 -21.64 -9.86 -1.25
C ARG A 17 -22.06 -9.56 -2.66
N THR A 18 -22.77 -8.44 -2.82
CA THR A 18 -22.97 -7.81 -4.12
C THR A 18 -21.60 -7.86 -4.78
N PRO A 19 -21.46 -8.43 -6.00
CA PRO A 19 -20.18 -8.41 -6.68
C PRO A 19 -19.81 -6.94 -6.76
N ALA A 20 -18.83 -6.52 -5.96
CA ALA A 20 -18.24 -5.21 -6.05
C ALA A 20 -17.66 -5.19 -7.45
N MET A 21 -18.42 -4.62 -8.39
CA MET A 21 -18.03 -4.36 -9.77
C MET A 21 -16.58 -3.94 -9.71
N SER A 22 -15.66 -4.76 -10.23
CA SER A 22 -14.24 -4.80 -9.86
C SER A 22 -13.61 -3.42 -9.90
N ARG A 23 -13.71 -2.71 -8.78
CA ARG A 23 -13.19 -1.37 -8.60
C ARG A 23 -11.78 -1.61 -8.12
N GLY A 24 -10.83 -1.55 -9.05
CA GLY A 24 -9.48 -1.99 -8.79
C GLY A 24 -8.82 -1.28 -7.61
N CYS A 25 -7.91 -1.98 -6.95
CA CYS A 25 -7.13 -1.48 -5.83
C CYS A 25 -5.94 -0.62 -6.33
N ALA A 26 -5.41 0.20 -5.44
CA ALA A 26 -4.16 0.89 -5.66
C ALA A 26 -3.03 0.16 -4.93
N VAL A 27 -1.89 0.02 -5.59
CA VAL A 27 -0.70 -0.64 -5.06
C VAL A 27 0.46 0.33 -5.16
N ALA A 28 1.29 0.40 -4.13
CA ALA A 28 2.56 1.12 -4.21
C ALA A 28 3.75 0.18 -4.08
N ILE A 29 4.80 0.51 -4.82
CA ILE A 29 6.10 -0.13 -4.75
C ILE A 29 7.21 0.89 -4.43
N ASP A 30 8.09 0.51 -3.51
CA ASP A 30 9.28 1.28 -3.16
C ASP A 30 10.54 0.48 -3.54
N PRO A 31 11.15 0.77 -4.70
CA PRO A 31 12.31 0.01 -5.19
C PRO A 31 13.58 0.33 -4.40
N GLY A 32 13.99 -0.59 -3.52
CA GLY A 32 15.33 -0.61 -2.95
C GLY A 32 16.35 -1.32 -3.86
N GLU A 33 17.60 -1.40 -3.38
CA GLU A 33 18.69 -2.11 -4.08
C GLU A 33 18.39 -3.61 -4.23
N ARG A 34 17.82 -4.21 -3.18
CA ARG A 34 17.48 -5.64 -3.14
C ARG A 34 16.00 -5.89 -2.87
N TRP A 35 15.46 -5.24 -1.85
CA TRP A 35 14.08 -5.44 -1.42
C TRP A 35 13.20 -4.34 -1.99
N ILE A 36 12.03 -4.73 -2.50
CA ILE A 36 11.00 -3.81 -2.97
C ILE A 36 9.90 -3.83 -1.91
N GLY A 37 9.65 -2.69 -1.26
CA GLY A 37 8.51 -2.54 -0.37
C GLY A 37 7.21 -2.56 -1.16
N VAL A 38 6.15 -3.19 -0.62
CA VAL A 38 4.83 -3.22 -1.26
C VAL A 38 3.75 -2.82 -0.26
N ALA A 39 2.85 -1.95 -0.71
CA ALA A 39 1.66 -1.54 0.03
C ALA A 39 0.42 -1.56 -0.87
N ARG A 40 -0.76 -1.67 -0.26
CA ARG A 40 -2.05 -1.71 -0.96
C ARG A 40 -3.07 -0.82 -0.27
N ALA A 41 -3.96 -0.24 -1.05
CA ALA A 41 -5.18 0.42 -0.62
C ALA A 41 -6.35 -0.12 -1.44
N ALA A 42 -7.41 -0.58 -0.75
CA ALA A 42 -8.64 -0.97 -1.42
C ALA A 42 -9.30 0.25 -2.08
N ASN A 43 -10.17 0.02 -3.06
CA ASN A 43 -10.89 1.11 -3.70
C ASN A 43 -11.74 1.90 -2.68
N GLY A 44 -11.69 3.23 -2.74
CA GLY A 44 -12.36 4.11 -1.80
C GLY A 44 -11.73 4.14 -0.39
N SER A 45 -10.66 3.38 -0.15
CA SER A 45 -9.90 3.47 1.10
C SER A 45 -9.07 4.75 1.10
N SER A 46 -9.14 5.50 2.20
CA SER A 46 -8.21 6.59 2.50
C SER A 46 -6.91 6.11 3.15
N LEU A 47 -6.81 4.81 3.47
CA LEU A 47 -5.69 4.24 4.21
C LEU A 47 -4.88 3.27 3.35
N ALA A 48 -3.56 3.48 3.34
CA ALA A 48 -2.57 2.57 2.77
C ALA A 48 -2.08 1.56 3.81
N LEU A 49 -1.99 0.28 3.43
CA LEU A 49 -1.52 -0.80 4.30
C LEU A 49 -0.26 -1.48 3.72
N PRO A 50 0.81 -1.66 4.51
CA PRO A 50 1.97 -2.44 4.08
C PRO A 50 1.57 -3.92 3.95
N VAL A 51 1.86 -4.53 2.80
CA VAL A 51 1.50 -5.94 2.53
C VAL A 51 2.70 -6.88 2.49
N GLY A 52 3.91 -6.35 2.24
CA GLY A 52 5.12 -7.15 2.30
C GLY A 52 6.28 -6.57 1.52
N THR A 53 7.23 -7.43 1.18
CA THR A 53 8.39 -7.09 0.37
C THR A 53 8.64 -8.15 -0.69
N LEU A 54 9.11 -7.72 -1.85
CA LEU A 54 9.60 -8.59 -2.92
C LEU A 54 11.12 -8.57 -2.95
N ASP A 55 11.76 -9.67 -3.33
CA ASP A 55 13.19 -9.70 -3.63
C ASP A 55 13.36 -9.40 -5.13
N ARG A 56 14.15 -8.39 -5.47
CA ARG A 56 14.37 -7.96 -6.85
C ARG A 56 15.24 -8.95 -7.64
N ASN A 57 16.00 -9.80 -6.95
CA ASN A 57 17.00 -10.68 -7.58
C ASN A 57 16.44 -12.04 -8.02
N VAL A 58 15.15 -12.32 -7.78
CA VAL A 58 14.52 -13.60 -8.16
C VAL A 58 14.10 -13.65 -9.64
N GLY A 59 14.37 -12.59 -10.40
CA GLY A 59 13.94 -12.43 -11.79
C GLY A 59 12.54 -11.81 -11.91
N GLU A 60 12.27 -11.19 -13.07
CA GLU A 60 11.08 -10.37 -13.28
C GLU A 60 9.78 -11.17 -13.18
N GLN A 61 9.70 -12.34 -13.83
CA GLN A 61 8.51 -13.19 -13.83
C GLN A 61 8.14 -13.70 -12.44
N ALA A 62 9.13 -14.20 -11.67
CA ALA A 62 8.89 -14.68 -10.31
C ALA A 62 8.52 -13.52 -9.35
N MET A 63 9.09 -12.34 -9.58
CA MET A 63 8.75 -11.13 -8.82
C MET A 63 7.31 -10.66 -9.13
N LEU A 64 6.89 -10.69 -10.40
CA LEU A 64 5.52 -10.39 -10.82
C LEU A 64 4.50 -11.38 -10.22
N GLU A 65 4.80 -12.67 -10.22
CA GLU A 65 3.94 -13.68 -9.59
C GLU A 65 3.80 -13.42 -8.08
N SER A 66 4.91 -13.10 -7.42
CA SER A 66 4.94 -12.75 -6.00
C SER A 66 4.15 -11.45 -5.72
N LEU A 67 4.21 -10.47 -6.62
CA LEU A 67 3.42 -9.25 -6.52
C LEU A 67 1.93 -9.55 -6.64
N ARG A 68 1.52 -10.36 -7.63
CA ARG A 68 0.13 -10.82 -7.82
C ARG A 68 -0.40 -11.56 -6.59
N ALA A 69 0.44 -12.40 -5.99
CA ALA A 69 0.11 -13.08 -4.74
C ALA A 69 -0.08 -12.10 -3.55
N LEU A 70 0.79 -11.09 -3.42
CA LEU A 70 0.68 -10.08 -2.36
C LEU A 70 -0.57 -9.20 -2.49
N VAL A 71 -0.99 -8.89 -3.71
CA VAL A 71 -2.20 -8.08 -3.94
C VAL A 71 -3.49 -8.88 -3.76
N GLY A 72 -3.40 -10.21 -3.65
CA GLY A 72 -4.52 -11.07 -3.27
C GLY A 72 -5.53 -11.32 -4.39
N GLY A 73 -5.12 -11.20 -5.65
CA GLY A 73 -5.99 -11.38 -6.82
C GLY A 73 -6.94 -10.22 -7.09
N ASP A 74 -6.90 -9.14 -6.30
CA ASP A 74 -7.59 -7.89 -6.63
C ASP A 74 -7.04 -7.31 -7.94
N GLN A 75 -7.92 -6.81 -8.80
CA GLN A 75 -7.51 -6.06 -9.99
C GLN A 75 -6.77 -4.81 -9.54
N VAL A 76 -5.51 -4.64 -9.96
CA VAL A 76 -4.74 -3.42 -9.67
C VAL A 76 -5.12 -2.39 -10.73
N ALA A 77 -5.74 -1.28 -10.31
CA ALA A 77 -6.06 -0.18 -11.22
C ALA A 77 -4.92 0.83 -11.33
N GLN A 78 -4.15 0.98 -10.24
CA GLN A 78 -3.17 2.05 -10.08
C GLN A 78 -1.92 1.48 -9.42
N LEU A 79 -0.77 1.63 -10.09
CA LEU A 79 0.55 1.29 -9.56
C LEU A 79 1.32 2.58 -9.27
N VAL A 80 1.53 2.87 -7.98
CA VAL A 80 2.29 4.03 -7.52
C VAL A 80 3.73 3.64 -7.26
N ILE A 81 4.69 4.20 -8.00
CA ILE A 81 6.12 3.93 -7.80
C ILE A 81 6.79 5.08 -7.04
N GLY A 82 7.48 4.73 -5.96
CA GLY A 82 8.38 5.63 -5.26
C GLY A 82 9.58 5.99 -6.14
N VAL A 83 9.83 7.29 -6.33
CA VAL A 83 11.03 7.78 -7.00
C VAL A 83 11.88 8.63 -6.04
N PRO A 84 13.19 8.41 -5.97
CA PRO A 84 14.07 9.17 -5.09
C PRO A 84 14.08 10.64 -5.50
N LEU A 85 14.08 11.53 -4.51
CA LEU A 85 14.29 12.95 -4.74
C LEU A 85 15.76 13.26 -4.93
N ARG A 86 16.05 14.17 -5.86
CA ARG A 86 17.27 14.97 -5.80
C ARG A 86 17.09 16.14 -4.84
N PRO A 87 18.13 16.51 -4.09
CA PRO A 87 18.17 17.78 -3.35
C PRO A 87 18.06 19.01 -4.27
N ASP A 88 18.47 18.90 -5.55
CA ASP A 88 18.43 20.00 -6.53
C ASP A 88 17.18 20.00 -7.45
N GLY A 89 16.24 19.06 -7.25
CA GLY A 89 14.94 19.07 -7.95
C GLY A 89 14.93 18.62 -9.42
N LEU A 90 16.07 18.23 -10.00
CA LEU A 90 16.14 17.63 -11.35
C LEU A 90 15.82 16.12 -11.31
N GLU A 91 15.26 15.56 -12.38
CA GLU A 91 15.16 14.11 -12.51
C GLU A 91 16.52 13.50 -12.80
N ASP A 92 16.96 12.56 -11.96
CA ASP A 92 18.14 11.74 -12.24
C ASP A 92 17.81 10.57 -13.16
N GLU A 93 18.84 10.03 -13.83
CA GLU A 93 18.77 8.79 -14.59
C GLU A 93 18.14 7.64 -13.78
N GLN A 94 18.33 7.66 -12.45
CA GLN A 94 17.73 6.71 -11.52
C GLN A 94 16.20 6.86 -11.40
N ALA A 95 15.69 8.10 -11.29
CA ALA A 95 14.25 8.36 -11.24
C ALA A 95 13.58 7.93 -12.55
N GLN A 96 14.20 8.27 -13.69
CA GLN A 96 13.70 7.83 -15.00
C GLN A 96 13.73 6.30 -15.14
N ARG A 97 14.78 5.65 -14.63
CA ARG A 97 14.86 4.18 -14.63
C ARG A 97 13.75 3.55 -13.79
N PHE A 98 13.43 4.13 -12.64
CA PHE A 98 12.32 3.66 -11.81
C PHE A 98 10.97 3.90 -12.50
N ARG A 99 10.76 5.06 -13.12
CA ARG A 99 9.54 5.33 -13.90
C ARG A 99 9.33 4.32 -15.02
N ARG A 100 10.34 4.12 -15.88
CA ARG A 100 10.28 3.14 -16.98
C ARG A 100 10.00 1.72 -16.47
N TRP A 101 10.64 1.34 -15.37
CA TRP A 101 10.41 0.05 -14.75
C TRP A 101 8.99 -0.08 -14.17
N GLY A 102 8.48 0.97 -13.52
CA GLY A 102 7.10 1.02 -13.04
C GLY A 102 6.08 0.95 -14.18
N GLU A 103 6.33 1.64 -15.30
CA GLU A 103 5.48 1.58 -16.51
C GLU A 103 5.42 0.16 -17.08
N ALA A 104 6.57 -0.52 -17.18
CA ALA A 104 6.62 -1.91 -17.63
C ALA A 104 5.82 -2.83 -16.69
N LEU A 105 5.97 -2.67 -15.36
CA LEU A 105 5.20 -3.44 -14.39
C LEU A 105 3.71 -3.14 -14.45
N ALA A 106 3.33 -1.87 -14.63
CA ALA A 106 1.94 -1.48 -14.72
C ALA A 106 1.28 -2.08 -15.97
N ALA A 107 2.00 -2.13 -17.10
CA ALA A 107 1.53 -2.78 -18.32
C ALA A 107 1.22 -4.28 -18.09
N GLU A 108 2.11 -5.00 -17.40
CA GLU A 108 1.92 -6.42 -17.03
C GLU A 108 0.75 -6.66 -16.05
N LEU A 109 0.32 -5.62 -15.34
CA LEU A 109 -0.81 -5.65 -14.41
C LEU A 109 -2.09 -5.09 -15.01
N GLY A 110 -2.04 -4.47 -16.20
CA GLY A 110 -3.16 -3.71 -16.76
C GLY A 110 -3.53 -2.48 -15.92
N ALA A 111 -2.55 -1.89 -15.24
CA ALA A 111 -2.71 -0.75 -14.35
C ALA A 111 -2.14 0.54 -14.94
N GLU A 112 -2.59 1.69 -14.43
CA GLU A 112 -1.95 2.98 -14.69
C GLU A 112 -0.70 3.14 -13.78
N CYS A 113 0.43 3.60 -14.33
CA CYS A 113 1.63 3.88 -13.56
C CYS A 113 1.65 5.35 -13.12
N ILE A 114 1.86 5.60 -11.83
CA ILE A 114 2.01 6.94 -11.26
C ILE A 114 3.33 7.02 -10.50
N ALA A 115 4.17 7.99 -10.87
CA ALA A 115 5.39 8.28 -10.13
C ALA A 115 5.10 9.23 -8.95
N GLN A 116 5.40 8.79 -7.73
CA GLN A 116 5.21 9.59 -6.52
C GLN A 116 6.56 9.89 -5.87
N ASN A 117 6.85 11.18 -5.68
CA ASN A 117 8.04 11.62 -4.96
C ASN A 117 7.80 11.64 -3.43
N GLU A 118 8.89 11.71 -2.64
CA GLU A 118 8.81 11.83 -1.18
C GLU A 118 8.58 13.28 -0.69
N ARG A 119 8.23 14.24 -1.58
CA ARG A 119 8.25 15.66 -1.22
C ARG A 119 7.08 15.97 -0.29
N ASN A 120 7.41 16.30 0.96
CA ASN A 120 6.53 17.05 1.86
C ASN A 120 6.40 18.49 1.32
N SER A 121 5.52 18.72 0.36
CA SER A 121 5.01 20.08 0.14
C SER A 121 3.89 20.32 1.15
N SER A 122 4.27 21.03 2.20
CA SER A 122 3.50 21.62 3.29
C SER A 122 1.99 21.77 3.06
N ALA A 123 1.20 21.02 3.84
CA ALA A 123 0.04 21.47 4.64
C ALA A 123 -0.97 20.33 4.83
N SER A 124 -0.69 19.40 5.73
CA SER A 124 -1.70 18.71 6.57
C SER A 124 -0.96 17.89 7.64
N PRO A 125 -1.13 18.19 8.94
CA PRO A 125 -0.70 17.30 10.00
C PRO A 125 -1.71 16.14 10.16
N ASP A 126 -1.25 15.05 10.76
CA ASP A 126 -2.03 13.86 11.17
C ASP A 126 -2.23 12.74 10.12
N VAL A 127 -1.13 12.09 9.73
CA VAL A 127 -1.15 10.62 9.70
C VAL A 127 -0.47 10.10 10.95
N ARG A 128 -1.27 9.93 12.01
CA ARG A 128 -0.89 9.12 13.17
C ARG A 128 -0.72 7.68 12.70
N PHE A 129 0.45 7.36 12.18
CA PHE A 129 0.94 5.98 12.22
C PHE A 129 1.04 5.64 13.71
N MET A 130 0.07 4.87 14.21
CA MET A 130 0.27 4.14 15.45
C MET A 130 1.35 3.09 15.17
N SER A 131 2.61 3.52 15.24
CA SER A 131 3.68 2.67 15.68
C SER A 131 3.17 2.03 16.96
N THR A 132 2.88 0.73 16.89
CA THR A 132 2.73 -0.07 18.10
C THR A 132 4.12 -0.25 18.72
N GLU A 133 4.74 0.87 19.11
CA GLU A 133 5.68 0.91 20.21
C GLU A 133 4.87 0.66 21.48
N ARG A 134 4.48 -0.59 21.68
CA ARG A 134 4.29 -1.10 23.03
C ARG A 134 5.67 -1.18 23.67
N GLY A 135 6.14 -0.02 24.11
CA GLY A 135 6.90 0.06 25.34
C GLY A 135 6.00 -0.44 26.47
N ARG A 136 6.01 -1.76 26.71
CA ARG A 136 5.67 -2.29 28.02
C ARG A 136 6.96 -2.75 28.66
N GLY A 137 7.25 -2.09 29.78
CA GLY A 137 8.51 -2.16 30.50
C GLY A 137 8.93 -3.58 30.85
N GLY A 138 10.23 -3.79 30.76
CA GLY A 138 10.89 -5.00 31.18
C GLY A 138 12.39 -4.72 31.22
N LYS A 139 12.83 -4.09 32.32
CA LYS A 139 14.16 -4.11 32.92
C LYS A 139 15.35 -4.33 31.96
N SER A 140 16.18 -3.30 31.86
CA SER A 140 17.60 -3.33 31.53
C SER A 140 18.20 -4.74 31.43
N ARG A 141 18.39 -5.22 30.21
CA ARG A 141 19.30 -6.33 29.91
C ARG A 141 20.13 -5.89 28.71
N ALA A 142 21.45 -6.11 28.81
CA ALA A 142 22.47 -5.77 27.81
C ALA A 142 21.99 -6.05 26.37
N PRO A 143 22.47 -5.32 25.35
CA PRO A 143 22.06 -5.51 23.96
C PRO A 143 22.47 -6.91 23.49
N GLY A 144 21.64 -7.91 23.76
CA GLY A 144 21.79 -9.26 23.25
C GLY A 144 21.74 -9.19 21.73
N ARG A 145 22.69 -9.85 21.05
CA ARG A 145 22.71 -9.96 19.59
C ARG A 145 21.32 -10.43 19.13
N ARG A 146 20.56 -9.56 18.48
CA ARG A 146 19.29 -9.93 17.83
C ARG A 146 19.59 -11.06 16.84
N SER A 147 18.79 -12.13 16.83
CA SER A 147 18.99 -13.22 15.88
C SER A 147 18.98 -12.68 14.44
N PRO A 148 19.80 -13.22 13.52
CA PRO A 148 19.82 -12.80 12.12
C PRO A 148 18.42 -12.79 11.49
N GLN A 149 17.59 -13.77 11.85
CA GLN A 149 16.21 -13.89 11.41
C GLN A 149 15.31 -12.72 11.86
N ARG A 150 15.46 -12.25 13.11
CA ARG A 150 14.67 -11.13 13.63
C ARG A 150 15.04 -9.82 12.94
N ARG A 151 16.34 -9.58 12.71
CA ARG A 151 16.82 -8.38 11.99
C ARG A 151 16.28 -8.34 10.55
N ARG A 152 16.28 -9.49 9.86
CA ARG A 152 15.74 -9.60 8.50
C ARG A 152 14.25 -9.24 8.43
N ARG A 153 13.44 -9.76 9.34
CA ARG A 153 12.00 -9.46 9.40
C ARG A 153 11.73 -7.98 9.70
N GLU A 154 12.46 -7.39 10.65
CA GLU A 154 12.37 -5.96 10.95
C GLU A 154 12.71 -5.12 9.71
N HIS A 155 13.81 -5.44 9.02
CA HIS A 155 14.22 -4.71 7.83
C HIS A 155 13.20 -4.81 6.69
N GLN A 156 12.66 -6.02 6.43
CA GLN A 156 11.59 -6.21 5.44
C GLN A 156 10.33 -5.41 5.80
N ARG A 157 9.95 -5.39 7.07
CA ARG A 157 8.82 -4.58 7.53
C ARG A 157 9.05 -3.08 7.27
N SER A 158 10.26 -2.58 7.50
CA SER A 158 10.59 -1.17 7.23
C SER A 158 10.46 -0.81 5.74
N HIS A 159 10.84 -1.70 4.82
CA HIS A 159 10.63 -1.50 3.38
C HIS A 159 9.15 -1.44 3.02
N ALA A 160 8.33 -2.35 3.55
CA ALA A 160 6.88 -2.32 3.33
C ALA A 160 6.24 -1.05 3.89
N GLU A 161 6.71 -0.57 5.05
CA GLU A 161 6.26 0.70 5.65
C GLU A 161 6.62 1.92 4.80
N ALA A 162 7.77 1.93 4.11
CA ALA A 162 8.14 2.98 3.18
C ALA A 162 7.16 3.05 1.99
N ALA A 163 6.84 1.90 1.38
CA ALA A 163 5.83 1.81 0.33
C ALA A 163 4.44 2.29 0.80
N ALA A 164 4.06 1.97 2.04
CA ALA A 164 2.78 2.44 2.60
C ALA A 164 2.74 3.97 2.73
N ARG A 165 3.85 4.62 3.11
CA ARG A 165 3.93 6.08 3.15
C ARG A 165 3.84 6.71 1.77
N ILE A 166 4.44 6.09 0.75
CA ILE A 166 4.33 6.53 -0.64
C ILE A 166 2.87 6.50 -1.10
N LEU A 167 2.19 5.37 -0.87
CA LEU A 167 0.78 5.21 -1.25
C LEU A 167 -0.12 6.19 -0.50
N GLN A 168 0.12 6.38 0.81
CA GLN A 168 -0.67 7.30 1.63
C GLN A 168 -0.59 8.72 1.09
N ARG A 169 0.62 9.21 0.76
CA ARG A 169 0.79 10.54 0.16
C ARG A 169 0.01 10.71 -1.15
N TRP A 170 0.01 9.68 -1.99
CA TRP A 170 -0.77 9.71 -3.23
C TRP A 170 -2.28 9.78 -2.94
N LEU A 171 -2.80 8.96 -2.03
CA LEU A 171 -4.21 9.01 -1.61
C LEU A 171 -4.60 10.39 -1.05
N ASP A 172 -3.76 10.96 -0.18
CA ASP A 172 -3.99 12.28 0.43
C ASP A 172 -4.03 13.38 -0.65
N SER A 173 -3.13 13.31 -1.65
CA SER A 173 -3.09 14.26 -2.76
C SER A 173 -4.35 14.20 -3.63
N ARG A 174 -4.96 13.02 -3.77
CA ARG A 174 -6.22 12.83 -4.50
C ARG A 174 -7.41 13.37 -3.73
N ALA A 175 -7.49 13.08 -2.44
CA ALA A 175 -8.56 13.59 -1.59
C ALA A 175 -8.57 15.14 -1.55
N GLY A 176 -7.39 15.77 -1.54
CA GLY A 176 -7.26 17.22 -1.63
C GLY A 176 -7.72 17.80 -2.97
N ALA A 177 -7.44 17.11 -4.09
CA ALA A 177 -7.90 17.51 -5.41
C ALA A 177 -9.43 17.36 -5.56
N GLU A 178 -9.99 16.25 -5.07
CA GLU A 178 -11.44 15.99 -5.10
C GLU A 178 -12.21 16.99 -4.23
N GLY A 179 -11.72 17.28 -3.02
CA GLY A 179 -12.34 18.29 -2.14
C GLY A 179 -12.35 19.68 -2.75
N ARG A 180 -11.29 20.07 -3.48
CA ARG A 180 -11.23 21.36 -4.18
C ARG A 180 -12.19 21.42 -5.37
N ALA A 181 -12.31 20.33 -6.13
CA ALA A 181 -13.25 20.25 -7.25
C ALA A 181 -14.71 20.28 -6.79
N THR A 182 -15.03 19.67 -5.63
CA THR A 182 -16.36 19.77 -5.01
C THR A 182 -16.66 21.19 -4.56
N ALA A 183 -15.70 21.89 -3.94
CA ALA A 183 -15.90 23.27 -3.49
C ALA A 183 -16.16 24.24 -4.66
N ASP A 184 -15.48 24.06 -5.79
CA ASP A 184 -15.66 24.90 -7.00
C ASP A 184 -17.05 24.72 -7.64
N ARG A 185 -17.63 23.52 -7.54
CA ARG A 185 -18.94 23.18 -8.12
C ARG A 185 -20.12 23.63 -7.26
N VAL A 186 -19.92 23.85 -5.96
CA VAL A 186 -20.96 24.34 -5.04
C VAL A 186 -21.13 25.86 -5.10
N CYS A 187 -20.14 26.57 -5.64
CA CYS A 187 -20.15 28.03 -5.78
C CYS A 187 -20.68 28.53 -7.14
N GLN A 188 -21.21 27.66 -8.00
CA GLN A 188 -21.84 27.98 -9.28
C GLN A 188 -23.36 27.81 -9.17
#